data_AF-A0A183K858-F1
#
_entry.id   AF-A0A183K858-F1
#
_cell.length_a   1.000
_cell.length_b   1.000
_cell.length_c   1.000
_cell.angle_alpha   90.00
_cell.angle_beta   90.00
_cell.angle_gamma   90.00
#
_symmetry.space_group_name_H-M   'P 1'
#
loop_
_entity.id
_entity.type
_entity.pdbx_description
1 polymer ?
#
loop_
_entity_poly.entity_id
_entity_poly.type
_entity_poly.pdbx_seq_one_letter_code
_entity_poly.pdbx_strand_id
1 'polypeptide(L)'
;MCRANKYSKSLRQVREKTSSLAAKLMERCLNSTITSANAIEIIKALQSLTSEIISVQKEHSYVSKLMKSCERRKNDLENFLPCDNYTVHWFEKYGFGLTASVPIKVILEAFIPLGGSTINQVA
;
A
#
# COMPACT_ATOMS: atom_id res chain seq x y z
N MET A 1 -31.41 -26.84 -8.32
CA MET A 1 -30.22 -25.97 -8.27
C MET A 1 -30.58 -24.69 -7.52
N CYS A 2 -29.99 -24.47 -6.35
CA CYS A 2 -30.29 -23.33 -5.49
C CYS A 2 -29.87 -22.02 -6.17
N ARG A 3 -30.83 -21.12 -6.43
CA ARG A 3 -30.55 -19.74 -6.83
C ARG A 3 -29.83 -19.05 -5.68
N ALA A 4 -28.57 -18.67 -5.90
CA ALA A 4 -27.85 -17.81 -4.99
C ALA A 4 -28.61 -16.49 -4.84
N ASN A 5 -29.20 -16.30 -3.67
CA ASN A 5 -29.84 -15.06 -3.25
C ASN A 5 -28.75 -13.99 -3.06
N LYS A 6 -28.27 -13.37 -4.15
CA LYS A 6 -27.47 -12.15 -4.08
C LYS A 6 -28.42 -11.02 -3.69
N TYR A 7 -28.66 -10.85 -2.39
CA TYR A 7 -29.23 -9.62 -1.84
C TYR A 7 -28.23 -8.50 -2.10
N SER A 8 -28.32 -7.82 -3.26
CA SER A 8 -27.60 -6.58 -3.48
C SER A 8 -28.17 -5.54 -2.52
N LYS A 9 -27.43 -5.21 -1.46
CA LYS A 9 -27.82 -4.15 -0.53
C LYS A 9 -27.97 -2.85 -1.29
N SER A 10 -28.99 -2.06 -0.96
CA SER A 10 -29.16 -0.75 -1.59
C SER A 10 -28.05 0.21 -1.14
N LEU A 11 -27.70 1.20 -1.98
CA LEU A 11 -26.71 2.22 -1.62
C LEU A 11 -27.03 2.91 -0.29
N ARG A 12 -28.32 3.09 0.00
CA ARG A 12 -28.81 3.64 1.27
C ARG A 12 -28.43 2.75 2.46
N GLN A 13 -28.67 1.44 2.38
CA GLN A 13 -28.30 0.48 3.42
C GLN A 13 -26.79 0.42 3.65
N VAL A 14 -26.01 0.49 2.57
CA VAL A 14 -24.53 0.55 2.63
C VAL A 14 -24.07 1.80 3.35
N ARG A 15 -24.65 2.97 3.03
CA ARG A 15 -24.34 4.25 3.67
C ARG A 15 -24.69 4.23 5.16
N GLU A 16 -25.91 3.84 5.51
CA GLU A 16 -26.38 3.78 6.90
C GLU A 16 -25.51 2.84 7.74
N LYS A 17 -25.23 1.64 7.23
CA LYS A 17 -24.38 0.67 7.93
C LYS A 17 -22.93 1.16 8.06
N THR A 18 -22.38 1.77 7.00
CA THR A 18 -21.05 2.39 7.04
C THR A 18 -20.97 3.47 8.11
N SER A 19 -21.93 4.41 8.14
CA SER A 19 -21.94 5.50 9.11
C SER A 19 -22.03 4.99 10.55
N SER A 20 -22.87 3.97 10.79
CA SER A 20 -22.96 3.34 12.12
C SER A 20 -21.64 2.70 12.56
N LEU A 21 -20.99 1.94 11.67
CA LEU A 21 -19.69 1.32 11.98
C LEU A 21 -18.57 2.34 12.15
N ALA A 22 -18.55 3.40 11.33
CA ALA A 22 -17.58 4.49 11.44
C ALA A 22 -17.71 5.24 12.76
N ALA A 23 -18.94 5.49 13.24
CA ALA A 23 -19.17 6.11 14.54
C ALA A 23 -18.59 5.25 15.68
N LYS A 24 -18.84 3.93 15.68
CA LYS A 24 -18.26 2.99 16.65
C LYS A 24 -16.73 2.96 16.60
N LEU A 25 -16.16 3.01 15.40
CA LEU A 25 -14.71 3.05 15.21
C LEU A 25 -14.13 4.35 15.78
N MET A 26 -14.72 5.51 15.46
CA MET A 26 -14.27 6.81 16.00
C MET A 26 -14.35 6.84 17.52
N GLU A 27 -15.48 6.40 18.10
CA GLU A 27 -15.66 6.30 19.54
C GLU A 27 -14.56 5.44 20.18
N ARG A 28 -14.29 4.26 19.60
CA ARG A 28 -13.24 3.36 20.11
C ARG A 28 -11.85 3.99 19.97
N CYS A 29 -11.54 4.67 18.88
CA CYS A 29 -10.26 5.35 18.70
C CYS A 29 -10.05 6.49 19.70
N LEU A 30 -11.10 7.28 19.97
CA LEU A 30 -11.01 8.45 20.86
C LEU A 30 -10.97 8.06 22.33
N ASN A 31 -11.70 7.00 22.72
CA ASN A 31 -11.85 6.60 24.12
C ASN A 31 -10.85 5.52 24.57
N SER A 32 -10.09 4.92 23.65
CA SER A 32 -9.11 3.90 24.01
C SER A 32 -7.77 4.53 24.40
N THR A 33 -7.29 4.23 25.62
CA THR A 33 -5.90 4.48 25.99
C THR A 33 -5.09 3.22 25.75
N ILE A 34 -4.15 3.29 24.80
CA ILE A 34 -3.27 2.16 24.46
C ILE A 34 -2.15 2.07 25.50
N THR A 35 -2.05 0.90 26.12
CA THR A 35 -1.00 0.50 27.05
C THR A 35 -0.41 -0.84 26.60
N SER A 36 0.74 -1.21 27.14
CA SER A 36 1.35 -2.51 26.86
C SER A 36 0.44 -3.70 27.23
N ALA A 37 -0.45 -3.55 28.22
CA ALA A 37 -1.35 -4.60 28.68
C ALA A 37 -2.57 -4.81 27.76
N ASN A 38 -3.04 -3.78 27.05
CA ASN A 38 -4.29 -3.82 26.28
C ASN A 38 -4.11 -3.53 24.77
N ALA A 39 -2.88 -3.27 24.30
CA ALA A 39 -2.61 -2.89 22.91
C ALA A 39 -3.15 -3.91 21.89
N ILE A 40 -2.93 -5.21 22.12
CA ILE A 40 -3.38 -6.26 21.19
C ILE A 40 -4.91 -6.28 21.10
N GLU A 41 -5.61 -6.15 22.23
CA GLU A 41 -7.07 -6.16 22.27
C GLU A 41 -7.65 -4.95 21.53
N ILE A 42 -7.12 -3.76 21.81
CA ILE A 42 -7.55 -2.53 21.15
C ILE A 42 -7.31 -2.63 19.65
N ILE A 43 -6.11 -3.04 19.22
CA ILE A 43 -5.78 -3.17 17.79
C ILE A 43 -6.71 -4.17 17.10
N LYS A 44 -6.98 -5.33 17.72
CA LYS A 44 -7.92 -6.32 17.17
C LYS A 44 -9.33 -5.75 17.01
N ALA A 45 -9.82 -5.00 18.00
CA ALA A 45 -11.14 -4.38 17.93
C ALA A 45 -11.22 -3.34 16.79
N LEU A 46 -10.19 -2.50 16.67
CA LEU A 46 -10.10 -1.51 15.59
C LEU A 46 -10.02 -2.19 14.22
N GLN A 47 -9.15 -3.19 14.05
CA GLN A 47 -9.02 -3.96 12.81
C GLN A 47 -10.33 -4.65 12.42
N SER A 48 -11.08 -5.19 13.40
CA SER A 48 -12.39 -5.81 13.15
C SER A 48 -13.39 -4.80 12.59
N LEU A 49 -13.50 -3.62 13.21
CA LEU A 49 -14.40 -2.56 12.76
C LEU A 49 -14.00 -2.04 11.37
N THR A 50 -12.71 -1.81 11.13
CA THR A 50 -12.20 -1.40 9.80
C THR A 50 -12.49 -2.45 8.74
N SER A 51 -12.30 -3.73 9.06
CA SER A 51 -12.57 -4.83 8.13
C SER A 51 -14.06 -4.95 7.79
N GLU A 52 -14.95 -4.74 8.75
CA GLU A 52 -16.39 -4.75 8.50
C GLU A 52 -16.82 -3.58 7.62
N ILE A 53 -16.26 -2.38 7.84
CA ILE A 53 -16.50 -1.21 6.98
C ILE A 53 -16.05 -1.52 5.54
N ILE A 54 -14.83 -2.03 5.36
CA ILE A 54 -14.32 -2.42 4.04
C ILE A 54 -15.24 -3.46 3.40
N SER A 55 -15.69 -4.47 4.13
CA SER A 55 -16.59 -5.51 3.61
C SER A 55 -17.93 -4.95 3.15
N VAL A 56 -18.51 -4.00 3.90
CA VAL A 56 -19.77 -3.34 3.53
C VAL A 56 -19.61 -2.49 2.27
N GLN A 57 -18.45 -1.86 2.12
CA GLN A 57 -18.15 -0.98 0.99
C GLN A 57 -17.57 -1.70 -0.24
N LYS A 58 -17.13 -2.95 -0.10
CA LYS A 58 -16.32 -3.66 -1.11
C LYS A 58 -16.97 -3.70 -2.50
N GLU A 59 -18.29 -3.84 -2.61
CA GLU A 59 -18.97 -3.86 -3.93
C GLU A 59 -19.33 -2.46 -4.46
N HIS A 60 -19.25 -1.44 -3.61
CA HIS A 60 -19.68 -0.07 -3.93
C HIS A 60 -18.51 0.93 -4.02
N SER A 61 -17.33 0.51 -3.59
CA SER A 61 -16.08 1.28 -3.66
C SER A 61 -15.56 1.36 -5.11
N TYR A 62 -15.15 2.55 -5.55
CA TYR A 62 -14.39 2.72 -6.79
C TYR A 62 -13.10 1.87 -6.78
N VAL A 63 -12.52 1.59 -5.62
CA VAL A 63 -11.32 0.75 -5.45
C VAL A 63 -11.56 -0.70 -5.88
N SER A 64 -12.76 -1.26 -5.69
CA SER A 64 -13.04 -2.62 -6.19
C SER A 64 -13.25 -2.67 -7.70
N LYS A 65 -13.69 -1.57 -8.29
CA LYS A 65 -13.71 -1.36 -9.75
C LYS A 65 -12.31 -1.07 -10.31
N LEU A 66 -11.42 -0.54 -9.47
CA LEU A 66 -10.00 -0.28 -9.73
C LEU A 66 -9.08 -1.44 -9.37
N MET A 67 -9.59 -2.62 -8.98
CA MET A 67 -8.82 -3.87 -9.04
C MET A 67 -8.58 -4.18 -10.52
N LYS A 68 -7.78 -3.33 -11.14
CA LYS A 68 -7.28 -3.40 -12.50
C LYS A 68 -6.41 -4.65 -12.52
N SER A 69 -6.58 -5.48 -13.55
CA SER A 69 -5.69 -6.61 -13.76
C SER A 69 -4.24 -6.12 -13.80
N CYS A 70 -3.29 -7.01 -13.48
CA CYS A 70 -1.87 -6.68 -13.52
C CYS A 70 -1.47 -6.04 -14.87
N GLU A 71 -2.06 -6.50 -15.97
CA GLU A 71 -1.85 -5.95 -17.31
C GLU A 71 -2.30 -4.49 -17.42
N ARG A 72 -3.48 -4.17 -16.88
CA ARG A 72 -3.99 -2.79 -16.95
C ARG A 72 -3.15 -1.85 -16.08
N ARG A 73 -2.69 -2.32 -14.91
CA ARG A 73 -1.77 -1.53 -14.07
C ARG A 73 -0.40 -1.35 -14.73
N LYS A 74 0.11 -2.37 -15.42
CA LYS A 74 1.34 -2.28 -16.20
C LYS A 74 1.22 -1.20 -17.29
N ASN A 75 0.16 -1.25 -18.09
CA ASN A 75 -0.09 -0.27 -19.14
C ASN A 75 -0.22 1.16 -18.59
N ASP A 76 -0.93 1.34 -17.47
CA ASP A 76 -1.05 2.65 -16.82
C ASP A 76 0.33 3.19 -16.38
N LEU A 77 1.20 2.33 -15.85
CA LEU A 77 2.55 2.71 -15.41
C LEU A 77 3.48 3.02 -16.59
N GLU A 78 3.43 2.22 -17.66
CA GLU A 78 4.19 2.46 -18.89
C GLU A 78 3.79 3.79 -19.55
N ASN A 79 2.50 4.12 -19.55
CA ASN A 79 2.01 5.40 -20.07
C ASN A 79 2.34 6.60 -19.17
N PHE A 80 2.45 6.39 -17.85
CA PHE A 80 2.71 7.47 -16.89
C PHE A 80 4.17 7.95 -16.95
N LEU A 81 5.11 7.05 -17.22
CA LEU A 81 6.54 7.39 -17.34
C LEU A 81 7.13 6.78 -18.62
N PRO A 82 6.80 7.32 -19.80
CA PRO A 82 7.31 6.79 -21.06
C PRO A 82 8.82 7.04 -21.16
N CYS A 83 9.59 5.97 -21.28
CA CYS A 83 11.05 6.05 -21.42
C CYS A 83 11.60 4.80 -22.09
N ASP A 84 12.51 4.96 -23.04
CA ASP A 84 13.15 3.82 -23.73
C ASP A 84 14.27 3.17 -22.89
N ASN A 85 14.70 3.83 -21.81
CA ASN A 85 15.82 3.38 -20.99
C ASN A 85 15.42 2.33 -19.93
N TYR A 86 14.13 2.08 -19.74
CA TYR A 86 13.64 1.05 -18.82
C TYR A 86 12.29 0.49 -19.26
N THR A 87 11.90 -0.63 -18.65
CA THR A 87 10.58 -1.24 -18.79
C THR A 87 9.95 -1.47 -17.43
N VAL A 88 8.62 -1.44 -17.38
CA VAL A 88 7.86 -1.79 -16.17
C VAL A 88 7.74 -3.31 -16.09
N HIS A 89 8.22 -3.88 -14.98
CA HIS A 89 8.23 -5.32 -14.74
C HIS A 89 7.54 -5.67 -13.42
N TRP A 90 6.90 -6.84 -13.35
CA TRP A 90 6.35 -7.38 -12.12
C TRP A 90 7.36 -8.33 -11.46
N PHE A 91 7.95 -7.89 -10.35
CA PHE A 91 8.83 -8.71 -9.54
C PHE A 91 8.00 -9.42 -8.47
N GLU A 92 8.02 -10.74 -8.45
CA GLU A 92 7.22 -11.55 -7.50
C GLU A 92 7.40 -11.11 -6.04
N LYS A 93 8.62 -10.74 -5.65
CA LYS A 93 8.96 -10.33 -4.28
C LYS A 93 8.58 -8.87 -3.94
N TYR A 94 8.56 -7.97 -4.92
CA TYR A 94 8.51 -6.52 -4.68
C TYR A 94 7.32 -5.83 -5.35
N GLY A 95 6.58 -6.54 -6.21
CA GLY A 95 5.53 -5.98 -7.05
C GLY A 95 6.09 -5.28 -8.30
N PHE A 96 5.37 -4.26 -8.80
CA PHE A 96 5.82 -3.49 -9.96
C PHE A 96 7.10 -2.71 -9.66
N GLY A 97 8.07 -2.81 -10.55
CA GLY A 97 9.30 -2.02 -10.53
C GLY A 97 9.81 -1.74 -11.94
N LEU A 98 10.97 -1.09 -12.02
CA LEU A 98 11.62 -0.75 -13.29
C LEU A 98 12.81 -1.68 -13.56
N THR A 99 12.91 -2.18 -14.78
CA THR A 99 14.09 -2.90 -15.27
C THR A 99 14.78 -2.01 -16.29
N ALA A 100 16.06 -1.69 -16.09
CA ALA A 100 16.82 -0.91 -17.05
C ALA A 100 16.98 -1.68 -18.37
N SER A 101 16.71 -1.00 -19.48
CA SER A 101 16.92 -1.49 -20.85
C SER A 101 18.32 -1.17 -21.37
N VAL A 102 19.02 -0.27 -20.68
CA VAL A 102 20.37 0.19 -21.01
C VAL A 102 21.31 -0.01 -19.81
N PRO A 103 22.63 -0.20 -20.02
CA PRO A 103 23.59 -0.31 -18.94
C PRO A 103 23.58 0.95 -18.05
N ILE A 104 23.40 0.75 -16.74
CA ILE A 104 23.49 1.84 -15.76
C ILE A 104 24.97 2.07 -15.43
N LYS A 105 25.50 3.23 -15.80
CA LYS A 105 26.84 3.65 -15.35
C LYS A 105 26.76 4.08 -13.89
N VAL A 106 27.49 3.38 -13.03
CA VAL A 106 27.67 3.80 -11.64
C VAL A 106 28.76 4.85 -11.60
N ILE A 107 28.40 6.10 -11.31
CA ILE A 107 29.39 7.13 -11.00
C ILE A 107 29.68 6.99 -9.51
N LEU A 108 30.74 6.24 -9.19
CA LEU A 108 31.38 6.33 -7.89
C LEU A 108 32.13 7.66 -7.87
N GLU A 109 31.49 8.71 -7.37
CA GLU A 109 32.24 9.88 -6.94
C GLU A 109 33.21 9.37 -5.87
N ALA A 110 34.50 9.39 -6.17
CA ALA A 110 35.53 9.09 -5.20
C ALA A 110 35.28 10.02 -4.02
N PHE A 111 35.01 9.45 -2.85
CA PHE A 111 35.19 10.15 -1.59
C PHE A 111 36.65 10.62 -1.59
N ILE A 112 36.89 11.87 -1.95
CA ILE A 112 38.15 12.54 -1.68
C ILE A 112 38.14 12.73 -0.16
N PRO A 113 39.03 12.05 0.60
CA PRO A 113 39.17 12.37 2.00
C PRO A 113 39.73 13.78 2.07
N LEU A 114 38.91 14.75 2.49
CA LEU A 114 39.38 16.07 2.83
C LEU A 114 40.22 15.96 4.11
N GLY A 115 41.56 15.98 3.94
CA GLY A 115 42.55 16.01 5.01
C GLY A 115 43.00 14.61 5.42
N GLY A 116 44.27 14.22 5.39
CA GLY A 116 45.49 14.99 5.54
C GLY A 116 46.25 14.38 6.71
N SER A 117 47.32 13.61 6.44
CA SER A 117 48.50 13.41 7.30
C SER A 117 49.43 12.40 6.64
N THR A 118 50.55 12.90 6.13
CA THR A 118 51.74 12.14 5.76
C THR A 118 52.25 11.34 6.96
N ILE A 119 52.33 10.01 6.84
CA ILE A 119 53.09 9.19 7.77
C ILE A 119 54.50 9.08 7.22
N ASN A 120 55.44 9.78 7.87
CA ASN A 120 56.87 9.63 7.67
C ASN A 120 57.26 8.17 7.92
N GLN A 121 57.82 7.50 6.91
CA GLN A 121 58.63 6.30 7.13
C GLN A 121 60.04 6.77 7.53
N VAL A 122 60.41 6.53 8.78
CA VAL A 122 61.80 6.62 9.23
C VAL A 122 62.42 5.24 9.02
N ALA A 123 63.56 5.21 8.32
CA ALA A 123 64.43 4.05 8.17
C ALA A 123 65.33 3.87 9.41
#